data_AF-A0A7C6WBU1-F1
#
_entry.id   AF-A0A7C6WBU1-F1
#
_cell.length_a   1.000
_cell.length_b   1.000
_cell.length_c   1.000
_cell.angle_alpha   90.00
_cell.angle_beta   90.00
_cell.angle_gamma   90.00
#
_symmetry.space_group_name_H-M   'P 1'
#
loop_
_entity.id
_entity.type
_entity.pdbx_description
1 polymer ?
#
loop_
_entity_poly.entity_id
_entity_poly.type
_entity_poly.pdbx_seq_one_letter_code
_entity_poly.pdbx_strand_id
1 'polypeptide(L)'
;MSSIYNQLNQYLKEEKAVVLWQRFQKNSIFSQLFTVDQLAQAPPLVARAWQQKRLIWHTEEEKWERAEPFFPPPLLYILGGGHVSQALAALAAIVKLPVVVIDDRQEFANKELFPRAKQVICAPFVEALANL
;
A
#
# COMPACT_ATOMS: atom_id res chain seq x y z
N MET A 1 11.50 24.65 -1.10
CA MET A 1 11.65 23.25 -1.59
C MET A 1 10.74 22.36 -0.75
N SER A 2 9.87 21.55 -1.36
CA SER A 2 9.09 20.57 -0.60
C SER A 2 10.03 19.49 -0.05
N SER A 3 9.86 19.11 1.22
CA SER A 3 10.62 18.02 1.82
C SER A 3 10.39 16.71 1.05
N ILE A 4 11.41 15.85 0.95
CA ILE A 4 11.29 14.52 0.33
C ILE A 4 10.14 13.70 0.96
N TYR A 5 9.88 13.90 2.25
CA TYR A 5 8.76 13.26 2.95
C TYR A 5 7.38 13.81 2.55
N ASN A 6 7.30 15.08 2.15
CA ASN A 6 6.05 15.62 1.60
C ASN A 6 5.74 15.02 0.23
N GLN A 7 6.77 14.82 -0.59
CA GLN A 7 6.64 14.13 -1.89
C GLN A 7 6.27 12.65 -1.68
N LEU A 8 6.92 11.97 -0.74
CA LEU A 8 6.58 10.60 -0.33
C LEU A 8 5.09 10.49 0.05
N ASN A 9 4.64 11.37 0.95
CA ASN A 9 3.25 11.42 1.39
C ASN A 9 2.28 11.70 0.22
N GLN A 10 2.68 12.52 -0.74
CA GLN A 10 1.87 12.77 -1.94
C GLN A 10 1.72 11.50 -2.78
N TYR A 11 2.80 10.77 -3.05
CA TYR A 11 2.72 9.48 -3.78
C TYR A 11 1.78 8.49 -3.09
N LEU A 12 1.87 8.37 -1.76
CA LEU A 12 1.00 7.46 -1.00
C LEU A 12 -0.48 7.87 -1.04
N LYS A 13 -0.78 9.16 -1.06
CA LYS A 13 -2.15 9.68 -1.25
C LYS A 13 -2.70 9.42 -2.64
N GLU A 14 -1.83 9.39 -3.65
CA GLU A 14 -2.16 9.04 -5.04
C GLU A 14 -2.19 7.51 -5.27
N GLU A 15 -2.20 6.71 -4.20
CA GLU A 15 -2.18 5.24 -4.24
C GLU A 15 -0.96 4.65 -4.97
N LYS A 16 0.17 5.39 -5.01
CA LYS A 16 1.41 4.94 -5.66
C LYS A 16 2.41 4.42 -4.64
N ALA A 17 2.88 3.20 -4.87
CA ALA A 17 4.00 2.64 -4.14
C ALA A 17 5.32 3.25 -4.63
N VAL A 18 6.26 3.46 -3.71
CA VAL A 18 7.49 4.21 -3.97
C VAL A 18 8.58 3.76 -3.01
N VAL A 19 9.84 3.83 -3.44
CA VAL A 19 10.99 3.51 -2.61
C VAL A 19 11.75 4.79 -2.28
N LEU A 20 11.92 5.07 -0.99
CA LEU A 20 12.83 6.11 -0.53
C LEU A 20 14.25 5.55 -0.47
N TRP A 21 15.12 6.09 -1.31
CA TRP A 21 16.53 5.80 -1.29
C TRP A 21 17.29 6.96 -0.68
N GLN A 22 18.23 6.65 0.21
CA GLN A 22 19.13 7.65 0.76
C GLN A 22 20.55 7.14 0.81
N ARG A 23 21.49 8.04 0.52
CA ARG A 23 22.92 7.81 0.60
C ARG A 23 23.55 8.79 1.57
N PHE A 24 24.27 8.27 2.54
CA PHE A 24 24.99 9.01 3.56
C PHE A 24 26.48 8.95 3.22
N GLN A 25 27.12 10.12 3.13
CA GLN A 25 28.55 10.24 2.85
C GLN A 25 29.09 11.46 3.60
N LYS A 26 30.08 11.25 4.47
CA LYS A 26 30.67 12.30 5.33
C LYS A 26 29.57 13.08 6.07
N ASN A 27 29.40 14.36 5.75
CA ASN A 27 28.40 15.26 6.36
C ASN A 27 27.21 15.56 5.43
N SER A 28 26.88 14.68 4.49
CA SER A 28 25.81 14.89 3.52
C SER A 28 24.91 13.68 3.36
N ILE A 29 23.63 13.95 3.15
CA ILE A 29 22.60 12.95 2.87
C ILE A 29 21.96 13.31 1.53
N PHE A 30 22.09 12.42 0.56
CA PHE A 30 21.33 12.48 -0.68
C PHE A 30 20.06 11.65 -0.52
N SER A 31 18.91 12.17 -0.94
CA SER A 31 17.61 11.48 -0.84
C SER A 31 16.86 11.57 -2.16
N GLN A 32 16.30 10.45 -2.61
CA GLN A 32 15.50 10.40 -3.82
C GLN A 32 14.41 9.33 -3.68
N LEU A 33 13.27 9.59 -4.33
CA LEU A 33 12.15 8.66 -4.44
C LEU A 33 12.17 7.99 -5.80
N PHE A 34 11.85 6.69 -5.84
CA PHE A 34 11.72 5.92 -7.07
C PHE A 34 10.37 5.22 -7.10
N THR A 35 9.56 5.51 -8.11
CA THR A 35 8.32 4.76 -8.38
C THR A 35 8.65 3.43 -9.06
N VAL A 36 7.67 2.53 -9.14
CA VAL A 36 7.86 1.17 -9.69
C VAL A 36 8.39 1.18 -11.13
N ASP A 37 7.90 2.11 -11.94
CA ASP A 37 8.33 2.33 -13.33
C ASP A 37 9.78 2.87 -13.44
N GLN A 38 10.31 3.47 -12.37
CA GLN A 38 11.65 4.04 -12.34
C GLN A 38 12.71 3.05 -11.79
N LEU A 39 12.31 1.87 -11.33
CA LEU A 39 13.21 0.91 -10.68
C LEU A 39 14.36 0.44 -11.58
N ALA A 40 14.14 0.40 -12.90
CA ALA A 40 15.18 0.01 -13.87
C ALA A 40 16.35 1.00 -13.93
N GLN A 41 16.14 2.25 -13.55
CA GLN A 41 17.14 3.32 -13.53
C GLN A 41 17.62 3.65 -12.11
N ALA A 42 17.06 2.98 -11.10
CA ALA A 42 17.38 3.22 -9.71
C ALA A 42 18.68 2.51 -9.28
N PRO A 43 19.35 2.96 -8.21
CA PRO A 43 20.45 2.23 -7.61
C PRO A 43 20.06 0.77 -7.29
N PRO A 44 20.97 -0.21 -7.41
CA PRO A 44 20.64 -1.63 -7.23
C PRO A 44 19.94 -1.96 -5.90
N LEU A 45 20.28 -1.22 -4.84
CA LEU A 45 19.67 -1.38 -3.51
C LEU A 45 18.14 -1.13 -3.53
N VAL A 46 17.67 -0.21 -4.38
CA VAL A 46 16.25 0.17 -4.51
C VAL A 46 15.45 -1.00 -5.06
N ALA A 47 15.90 -1.60 -6.17
CA ALA A 47 15.25 -2.77 -6.76
C ALA A 47 15.23 -3.95 -5.78
N ARG A 48 16.32 -4.16 -5.04
CA ARG A 48 16.40 -5.22 -4.02
C ARG A 48 15.41 -4.98 -2.87
N ALA A 49 15.31 -3.74 -2.36
CA ALA A 49 14.38 -3.38 -1.30
C ALA A 49 12.93 -3.54 -1.74
N TRP A 50 12.62 -3.16 -2.98
CA TRP A 50 11.31 -3.38 -3.59
C TRP A 50 10.94 -4.87 -3.64
N GLN A 51 11.84 -5.71 -4.18
CA GLN A 51 11.61 -7.16 -4.30
C GLN A 51 11.40 -7.84 -2.93
N GLN A 52 12.18 -7.45 -1.92
CA GLN A 52 12.07 -8.00 -0.57
C GLN A 52 10.97 -7.34 0.27
N LYS A 53 10.36 -6.27 -0.23
CA LYS A 53 9.33 -5.46 0.46
C LYS A 53 9.75 -5.05 1.88
N ARG A 54 11.02 -4.68 2.06
CA ARG A 54 11.57 -4.30 3.37
C ARG A 54 12.65 -3.24 3.26
N LEU A 55 12.92 -2.54 4.36
CA LEU A 55 14.09 -1.70 4.51
C LEU A 55 15.37 -2.53 4.36
N ILE A 56 16.26 -2.10 3.47
CA ILE A 56 17.59 -2.68 3.32
C ILE A 56 18.65 -1.60 3.51
N TRP A 57 19.69 -1.96 4.25
CA TRP A 57 20.92 -1.18 4.39
C TRP A 57 22.04 -1.84 3.61
N HIS A 58 22.90 -1.00 3.04
CA HIS A 58 24.15 -1.41 2.41
C HIS A 58 25.25 -0.44 2.83
N THR A 59 26.44 -0.96 3.08
CA THR A 59 27.60 -0.16 3.47
C THR A 59 28.80 -0.60 2.65
N GLU A 60 29.53 0.38 2.13
CA GLU A 60 30.74 0.20 1.34
C GLU A 60 31.70 1.34 1.71
N GLU A 61 32.79 0.99 2.40
CA GLU A 61 33.77 1.96 2.94
C GLU A 61 33.12 3.07 3.80
N GLU A 62 33.25 4.34 3.39
CA GLU A 62 32.66 5.51 4.06
C GLU A 62 31.23 5.85 3.57
N LYS A 63 30.67 5.04 2.67
CA LYS A 63 29.37 5.29 2.04
C LYS A 63 28.33 4.32 2.58
N TRP A 64 27.24 4.87 3.11
CA TRP A 64 26.10 4.10 3.59
C TRP A 64 24.89 4.39 2.72
N GLU A 65 24.13 3.37 2.38
CA GLU A 65 22.90 3.48 1.61
C GLU A 65 21.76 2.77 2.34
N ARG A 66 20.57 3.36 2.26
CA ARG A 66 19.33 2.69 2.63
C ARG A 66 18.30 2.82 1.54
N ALA A 67 17.50 1.78 1.37
CA ALA A 67 16.32 1.80 0.53
C ALA A 67 15.14 1.25 1.32
N GLU A 68 14.07 2.03 1.41
CA GLU A 68 12.85 1.70 2.16
C GLU A 68 11.63 1.78 1.22
N PRO A 69 10.95 0.65 0.96
CA PRO A 69 9.74 0.66 0.15
C PRO A 69 8.54 1.07 1.00
N PHE A 70 7.73 1.99 0.48
CA PHE A 70 6.47 2.43 1.05
C PHE A 70 5.32 2.05 0.12
N PHE A 71 4.24 1.54 0.71
CA PHE A 71 3.07 1.08 -0.02
C PHE A 71 1.84 1.83 0.46
N PRO A 72 0.86 2.10 -0.41
CA PRO A 72 -0.45 2.54 0.04
C PRO A 72 -1.09 1.48 0.97
N PRO A 73 -2.06 1.86 1.82
CA PRO A 73 -2.78 0.91 2.65
C PRO A 73 -3.36 -0.24 1.81
N PRO A 74 -3.14 -1.50 2.20
CA PRO A 74 -3.66 -2.61 1.42
C PRO A 74 -5.19 -2.64 1.47
N LEU A 75 -5.81 -2.96 0.35
CA LEU A 75 -7.25 -3.12 0.24
C LEU A 75 -7.67 -4.53 0.68
N LEU A 76 -8.60 -4.62 1.63
CA LEU A 76 -9.16 -5.89 2.09
C LEU A 76 -10.45 -6.19 1.33
N TYR A 77 -10.44 -7.26 0.53
CA TYR A 77 -11.64 -7.82 -0.06
C TYR A 77 -12.21 -8.90 0.85
N ILE A 78 -13.50 -8.79 1.17
CA ILE A 78 -14.25 -9.77 1.94
C ILE A 78 -15.29 -10.40 1.02
N LEU A 79 -15.15 -11.70 0.76
CA LEU A 79 -16.10 -12.49 -0.02
C LEU A 79 -17.08 -13.18 0.95
N GLY A 80 -18.35 -12.77 0.89
CA GLY A 80 -19.41 -13.11 1.81
C GLY A 80 -19.73 -11.98 2.80
N GLY A 81 -21.01 -11.70 3.02
CA GLY A 81 -21.52 -10.59 3.85
C GLY A 81 -22.14 -11.03 5.19
N GLY A 82 -21.90 -12.27 5.61
CA GLY A 82 -22.42 -12.81 6.87
C GLY A 82 -21.87 -12.14 8.13
N HIS A 83 -22.37 -12.55 9.30
CA HIS A 83 -22.00 -11.99 10.61
C HIS A 83 -20.47 -11.91 10.90
N VAL A 84 -19.69 -12.92 10.49
CA VAL A 84 -18.21 -12.91 10.62
C VAL A 84 -17.60 -11.77 9.81
N SER A 85 -18.08 -11.57 8.59
CA SER A 85 -17.62 -10.50 7.69
C SER A 85 -17.92 -9.12 8.26
N GLN A 86 -19.07 -8.94 8.92
CA GLN A 86 -19.45 -7.69 9.57
C GLN A 86 -18.49 -7.35 10.73
N ALA A 87 -18.19 -8.33 11.58
CA ALA A 87 -17.20 -8.17 12.65
C ALA A 87 -15.80 -7.89 12.10
N LEU A 88 -15.39 -8.62 11.06
CA LEU A 88 -14.10 -8.42 10.39
C LEU A 88 -13.98 -7.03 9.76
N ALA A 89 -15.02 -6.56 9.06
CA ALA A 89 -15.05 -5.22 8.46
C ALA A 89 -14.98 -4.11 9.52
N ALA A 90 -15.63 -4.31 10.68
CA ALA A 90 -15.56 -3.38 11.80
C ALA A 90 -14.13 -3.30 12.38
N LEU A 91 -13.45 -4.44 12.53
CA LEU A 91 -12.06 -4.52 12.97
C LEU A 91 -11.09 -3.89 11.94
N ALA A 92 -11.30 -4.17 10.66
CA ALA A 92 -10.50 -3.60 9.58
C ALA A 92 -10.56 -2.07 9.56
N ALA A 93 -11.73 -1.49 9.86
CA ALA A 93 -11.87 -0.04 9.99
C ALA A 93 -11.07 0.55 11.17
N ILE A 94 -10.91 -0.19 12.28
CA ILE A 94 -10.10 0.24 13.43
C ILE A 94 -8.63 0.36 13.03
N VAL A 95 -8.12 -0.60 12.26
CA VAL A 95 -6.74 -0.59 11.74
C VAL A 95 -6.59 0.21 10.44
N LYS A 96 -7.62 0.96 10.04
CA LYS A 96 -7.65 1.83 8.86
C LYS A 96 -7.39 1.11 7.54
N LEU A 97 -7.77 -0.16 7.45
CA LEU A 97 -7.79 -0.88 6.18
C LEU A 97 -9.05 -0.51 5.41
N PRO A 98 -8.94 -0.04 4.15
CA PRO A 98 -10.10 0.09 3.29
C PRO A 98 -10.66 -1.31 2.99
N VAL A 99 -11.99 -1.44 3.01
CA VAL A 99 -12.68 -2.72 2.85
C VAL A 99 -13.64 -2.67 1.66
N VAL A 100 -13.60 -3.68 0.81
CA VAL A 100 -14.65 -3.98 -0.17
C VAL A 100 -15.33 -5.29 0.24
N VAL A 101 -16.64 -5.27 0.40
CA VAL A 101 -17.44 -6.47 0.69
C VAL A 101 -18.18 -6.88 -0.57
N ILE A 102 -18.18 -8.18 -0.87
CA ILE A 102 -18.85 -8.77 -2.02
C ILE A 102 -19.71 -9.92 -1.51
N ASP A 103 -21.00 -9.92 -1.81
CA ASP A 103 -21.91 -11.07 -1.61
C ASP A 103 -22.92 -11.06 -2.75
N ASP A 104 -23.40 -12.22 -3.20
CA ASP A 104 -24.39 -12.32 -4.27
C ASP A 104 -25.84 -12.16 -3.77
N ARG A 105 -26.02 -12.11 -2.45
CA ARG A 105 -27.32 -11.97 -1.78
C ARG A 105 -27.52 -10.55 -1.25
N GLN A 106 -28.62 -9.92 -1.67
CA GLN A 106 -28.95 -8.53 -1.35
C GLN A 106 -29.02 -8.26 0.17
N GLU A 107 -29.52 -9.22 0.95
CA GLU A 107 -29.63 -9.12 2.40
C GLU A 107 -28.27 -9.12 3.11
N PHE A 108 -27.21 -9.59 2.45
CA PHE A 108 -25.83 -9.61 2.95
C PHE A 108 -24.93 -8.56 2.27
N ALA A 109 -25.34 -7.99 1.13
CA ALA A 109 -24.58 -6.97 0.40
C ALA A 109 -25.24 -5.59 0.47
N ASN A 110 -25.40 -5.03 1.68
CA ASN A 110 -25.94 -3.69 1.85
C ASN A 110 -25.08 -2.81 2.77
N LYS A 111 -25.21 -1.48 2.62
CA LYS A 111 -24.37 -0.51 3.31
C LYS A 111 -24.67 -0.41 4.81
N GLU A 112 -25.88 -0.77 5.24
CA GLU A 112 -26.27 -0.73 6.66
C GLU A 112 -25.49 -1.77 7.48
N LEU A 113 -25.23 -2.94 6.91
CA LEU A 113 -24.37 -3.97 7.52
C LEU A 113 -22.88 -3.60 7.51
N PHE A 114 -22.46 -2.73 6.57
CA PHE A 114 -21.05 -2.36 6.36
C PHE A 114 -20.85 -0.84 6.28
N PRO A 115 -21.18 -0.07 7.33
CA PRO A 115 -21.21 1.39 7.28
C PRO A 115 -19.83 2.01 7.00
N ARG A 116 -18.75 1.33 7.40
CA ARG A 116 -17.36 1.78 7.22
C ARG A 116 -16.65 1.17 6.01
N ALA A 117 -17.28 0.27 5.26
CA ALA A 117 -16.66 -0.28 4.06
C ALA A 117 -16.46 0.81 3.00
N LYS A 118 -15.34 0.77 2.27
CA LYS A 118 -15.08 1.62 1.09
C LYS A 118 -16.16 1.36 0.04
N GLN A 119 -16.51 0.08 -0.17
CA GLN A 119 -17.51 -0.34 -1.15
C GLN A 119 -18.23 -1.62 -0.69
N VAL A 120 -19.48 -1.78 -1.10
CA VAL A 120 -20.26 -3.01 -0.95
C VAL A 120 -20.82 -3.35 -2.33
N ILE A 121 -20.59 -4.58 -2.79
CA ILE A 121 -20.95 -5.04 -4.13
C ILE A 121 -21.90 -6.23 -3.97
N CYS A 122 -23.10 -6.11 -4.55
CA CYS A 122 -24.06 -7.21 -4.62
C CYS A 122 -23.93 -7.91 -5.98
N ALA A 123 -23.09 -8.95 -6.06
CA ALA A 123 -22.85 -9.69 -7.30
C ALA A 123 -22.17 -11.05 -7.02
N PRO A 124 -22.27 -12.03 -7.93
CA PRO A 124 -21.45 -13.24 -7.90
C PRO A 124 -19.95 -12.90 -7.79
N PHE A 125 -19.21 -13.66 -6.97
CA PHE A 125 -17.82 -13.35 -6.66
C PHE A 125 -16.92 -13.21 -7.89
N VAL A 126 -17.04 -14.12 -8.86
CA VAL A 126 -16.21 -14.12 -10.06
C VAL A 126 -16.49 -12.88 -10.92
N GLU A 127 -17.76 -12.51 -11.05
CA GLU A 127 -18.18 -11.32 -11.82
C GLU A 127 -17.68 -10.04 -11.16
N ALA A 128 -17.83 -9.92 -9.83
CA ALA A 128 -17.34 -8.77 -9.09
C ALA A 128 -15.82 -8.61 -9.23
N LEU A 129 -15.07 -9.70 -9.05
CA LEU A 129 -13.60 -9.70 -9.13
C LEU A 129 -13.08 -9.42 -10.54
N ALA A 130 -13.81 -9.79 -11.59
CA ALA A 130 -13.41 -9.49 -12.97
C ALA A 130 -13.48 -8.00 -13.32
N ASN A 131 -14.21 -7.20 -12.54
CA ASN A 131 -14.45 -5.77 -12.78
C ASN A 131 -13.74 -4.85 -11.77
N LEU A 132 -12.84 -5.40 -10.94
CA LEU A 132 -12.05 -4.69 -9.92
C LEU A 132 -10.61 -4.49 -10.36
#